data_AF-A0A4Q6GXJ5-F1
#
_entry.id   AF-A0A4Q6GXJ5-F1
#
_cell.length_a   1.000
_cell.length_b   1.000
_cell.length_c   1.000
_cell.angle_alpha   90.00
_cell.angle_beta   90.00
_cell.angle_gamma   90.00
#
_symmetry.space_group_name_H-M   'P 1'
#
loop_
_entity.id
_entity.type
_entity.pdbx_description
1 polymer ?
#
loop_
_entity_poly.entity_id
_entity_poly.type
_entity_poly.pdbx_seq_one_letter_code
_entity_poly.pdbx_strand_id
1 'polypeptide(L)'
;MGTVRDLHATPQDVMLDIDAELRYWRGCYRDMQFHRGTYEFDDYIPTLKFGYDQYLLHYRRELEDLLAAMKPRYERSIPEWQQLDWSMSQAIIRAAWKRMKSGQSWRPAAHDPHVGRTASPMMGR
;
A
#
# COMPACT_ATOMS: atom_id res chain seq x y z
N MET A 1 -15.88 -14.85 19.65
CA MET A 1 -15.93 -13.43 19.23
C MET A 1 -15.35 -13.36 17.83
N GLY A 2 -16.18 -13.05 16.84
CA GLY A 2 -15.81 -13.12 15.43
C GLY A 2 -14.89 -11.96 15.05
N THR A 3 -13.67 -12.27 14.63
CA THR A 3 -12.80 -11.31 13.96
C THR A 3 -13.41 -11.06 12.58
N VAL A 4 -14.12 -9.94 12.44
CA VAL A 4 -14.54 -9.42 11.14
C VAL A 4 -13.26 -9.07 10.38
N ARG A 5 -12.80 -10.04 9.58
CA ARG A 5 -11.85 -9.78 8.51
C ARG A 5 -12.68 -9.15 7.41
N ASP A 6 -12.67 -7.82 7.37
CA ASP A 6 -13.22 -7.06 6.25
C ASP A 6 -12.31 -7.30 5.04
N LEU A 7 -12.55 -8.45 4.38
CA LEU A 7 -11.85 -8.90 3.20
C LEU A 7 -12.58 -8.29 2.01
N HIS A 8 -12.16 -7.10 1.58
CA HIS A 8 -12.52 -6.59 0.26
C HIS A 8 -11.83 -7.44 -0.81
N ALA A 9 -12.44 -8.59 -1.14
CA ALA A 9 -12.01 -9.47 -2.20
C ALA A 9 -12.54 -8.96 -3.56
N THR A 10 -11.67 -8.35 -4.36
CA THR A 10 -11.85 -8.25 -5.83
C THR A 10 -10.52 -8.56 -6.53
N PRO A 11 -10.53 -9.01 -7.79
CA PRO A 11 -9.72 -10.11 -8.28
C PRO A 11 -8.31 -9.71 -8.71
N GLN A 12 -7.41 -9.48 -7.76
CA GLN A 12 -5.96 -9.70 -7.91
C GLN A 12 -5.44 -10.10 -6.54
N ASP A 13 -4.74 -11.24 -6.47
CA ASP A 13 -4.22 -11.89 -5.26
C ASP A 13 -3.04 -11.06 -4.67
N VAL A 14 -3.30 -9.80 -4.36
CA VAL A 14 -2.37 -8.82 -3.82
C VAL A 14 -2.89 -8.45 -2.43
N MET A 15 -2.51 -9.25 -1.44
CA MET A 15 -2.80 -8.94 -0.05
C MET A 15 -1.78 -7.93 0.46
N LEU A 16 -2.19 -6.66 0.57
CA LEU A 16 -1.41 -5.65 1.27
C LEU A 16 -1.58 -5.84 2.77
N ASP A 17 -0.49 -6.16 3.48
CA ASP A 17 -0.49 -6.20 4.93
C ASP A 17 -0.37 -4.77 5.49
N ILE A 18 -1.52 -4.12 5.66
CA ILE A 18 -1.58 -2.73 6.12
C ILE A 18 -0.97 -2.55 7.52
N ASP A 19 -1.07 -3.54 8.41
CA ASP A 19 -0.52 -3.46 9.76
C ASP A 19 1.01 -3.49 9.74
N ALA A 20 1.59 -4.41 8.95
CA ALA A 20 3.03 -4.47 8.74
C ALA A 20 3.59 -3.18 8.13
N GLU A 21 2.88 -2.61 7.14
CA GLU A 21 3.28 -1.35 6.53
C GLU A 21 3.18 -0.19 7.53
N LEU A 22 2.07 -0.05 8.25
CA LEU A 22 1.93 0.99 9.28
C LEU A 22 3.02 0.89 10.35
N ARG A 23 3.39 -0.34 10.76
CA ARG A 23 4.50 -0.56 11.71
C ARG A 23 5.84 -0.13 11.13
N TYR A 24 6.10 -0.39 9.85
CA TYR A 24 7.30 0.09 9.16
C TYR A 24 7.32 1.62 9.08
N TRP A 25 6.21 2.25 8.66
CA TRP A 25 6.11 3.71 8.63
C TRP A 25 6.29 4.29 10.02
N ARG A 26 5.75 3.69 11.07
CA ARG A 26 5.97 4.11 12.46
C ARG A 26 7.44 4.02 12.90
N GLY A 27 8.24 3.15 12.30
CA GLY A 27 9.69 3.10 12.55
C GLY A 27 10.49 4.18 11.81
N CYS A 28 10.02 4.60 10.62
CA CYS A 28 10.78 5.46 9.71
C CYS A 28 10.20 6.88 9.57
N TYR A 29 8.97 7.14 10.03
CA TYR A 29 8.27 8.43 9.85
C TYR A 29 9.03 9.60 10.46
N ARG A 30 9.77 9.39 11.55
CA ARG A 30 10.56 10.44 12.22
C ARG A 30 11.76 10.91 11.39
N ASP A 31 12.28 10.03 10.54
CA ASP A 31 13.44 10.30 9.68
C ASP A 31 13.02 10.90 8.32
N MET A 32 11.71 10.93 8.05
CA MET A 32 11.20 11.44 6.79
C MET A 32 11.22 12.96 6.74
N GLN A 33 11.65 13.46 5.59
CA GLN A 33 11.71 14.88 5.18
C GLN A 33 10.41 15.66 5.40
N PHE A 34 9.29 14.94 5.52
CA PHE A 34 7.95 15.49 5.63
C PHE A 34 7.43 15.43 7.07
N HIS A 35 8.20 14.93 8.03
CA HIS A 35 7.83 14.96 9.42
C HIS A 35 7.81 16.41 9.92
N ARG A 36 6.67 16.84 10.44
CA ARG A 36 6.60 18.04 11.27
C ARG A 36 6.26 17.57 12.67
N GLY A 37 7.00 18.05 13.67
CA GLY A 37 6.77 17.68 15.07
C GLY A 37 5.39 18.05 15.61
N THR A 38 4.58 18.74 14.80
CA THR A 38 3.17 19.08 15.06
C THR A 38 2.18 17.94 14.82
N TYR A 39 2.53 16.94 14.01
CA TYR A 39 1.64 15.83 13.64
C TYR A 39 2.10 14.51 14.23
N GLU A 40 1.16 13.75 14.79
CA GLU A 40 1.42 12.41 15.33
C GLU A 40 1.29 11.36 14.24
N PHE A 41 1.80 10.15 14.49
CA PHE A 41 1.70 9.05 13.53
C PHE A 41 0.25 8.78 13.10
N ASP A 42 -0.71 8.98 14.00
CA ASP A 42 -2.14 8.76 13.76
C ASP A 42 -2.70 9.66 12.65
N ASP A 43 -2.22 10.91 12.55
CA ASP A 43 -2.60 11.85 11.50
C ASP A 43 -2.14 11.41 10.10
N TYR A 44 -1.10 10.59 10.02
CA TYR A 44 -0.58 10.05 8.76
C TYR A 44 -1.29 8.78 8.31
N ILE A 45 -1.94 8.05 9.23
CA ILE A 45 -2.66 6.81 8.92
C ILE A 45 -3.70 6.98 7.81
N PRO A 46 -4.60 7.99 7.85
CA PRO A 46 -5.63 8.12 6.82
C PRO A 46 -5.03 8.48 5.46
N THR A 47 -3.98 9.30 5.40
CA THR A 47 -3.25 9.61 4.15
C THR A 47 -2.53 8.39 3.58
N LEU A 48 -1.88 7.59 4.43
CA LEU A 48 -1.24 6.34 4.01
C LEU A 48 -2.25 5.35 3.44
N LYS A 49 -3.34 5.09 4.18
CA LYS A 49 -4.43 4.22 3.72
C LYS A 49 -5.02 4.68 2.39
N PHE A 50 -5.25 5.98 2.22
CA PHE A 50 -5.71 6.55 0.96
C PHE A 50 -4.71 6.32 -0.18
N GLY A 51 -3.42 6.54 0.06
CA GLY A 51 -2.38 6.27 -0.93
C GLY A 51 -2.35 4.80 -1.38
N TYR A 52 -2.51 3.86 -0.43
CA TYR A 52 -2.57 2.43 -0.72
C TYR A 52 -3.83 2.01 -1.47
N ASP A 53 -5.00 2.51 -1.07
CA ASP A 53 -6.27 2.26 -1.76
C ASP A 53 -6.18 2.66 -3.24
N GLN A 54 -5.68 3.87 -3.49
CA GLN A 54 -5.51 4.35 -4.86
C GLN A 54 -4.42 3.59 -5.62
N TYR A 55 -3.36 3.12 -4.96
CA TYR A 55 -2.37 2.22 -5.58
C TYR A 55 -3.02 0.93 -6.03
N LEU A 56 -3.81 0.28 -5.19
CA LEU A 56 -4.49 -0.98 -5.52
C LEU A 56 -5.46 -0.80 -6.69
N LEU A 57 -6.19 0.32 -6.73
CA LEU A 57 -7.11 0.66 -7.81
C LEU A 57 -6.40 1.02 -9.13
N HIS A 58 -5.21 1.62 -9.07
CA HIS A 58 -4.54 2.20 -10.23
C HIS A 58 -3.08 1.79 -10.40
N TYR A 59 -2.67 0.59 -9.96
CA TYR A 59 -1.27 0.14 -9.98
C TYR A 59 -0.62 0.14 -11.39
N ARG A 60 -1.44 0.08 -12.45
CA ARG A 60 -0.99 0.12 -13.86
C ARG A 60 -0.77 1.54 -14.40
N ARG A 61 -1.19 2.57 -13.68
CA ARG A 61 -1.07 3.98 -14.10
C ARG A 61 0.12 4.65 -13.42
N GLU A 62 0.54 5.76 -14.02
CA GLU A 62 1.56 6.60 -13.43
C GLU A 62 0.98 7.48 -12.32
N LEU A 63 1.76 7.64 -11.24
CA LEU A 63 1.35 8.40 -10.07
C LEU A 63 1.14 9.88 -10.43
N GLU A 64 1.96 10.46 -11.31
CA GLU A 64 1.88 11.90 -11.62
C GLU A 64 0.54 12.30 -12.26
N ASP A 65 0.01 11.44 -13.14
CA ASP A 65 -1.32 11.61 -13.75
C ASP A 65 -2.44 11.50 -12.70
N LEU A 66 -2.29 10.56 -11.75
CA LEU A 66 -3.25 10.34 -10.68
C LEU A 66 -3.22 11.44 -9.63
N LEU A 67 -2.07 12.04 -9.32
CA LEU A 67 -1.94 13.05 -8.27
C LEU A 67 -2.90 14.22 -8.51
N ALA A 68 -3.08 14.67 -9.75
CA ALA A 68 -4.01 15.75 -10.07
C ALA A 68 -5.47 15.37 -9.75
N ALA A 69 -5.88 14.13 -10.05
CA ALA A 69 -7.21 13.62 -9.76
C ALA A 69 -7.41 13.20 -8.30
N MET A 70 -6.33 12.89 -7.59
CA MET A 70 -6.34 12.47 -6.19
C MET A 70 -6.65 13.62 -5.23
N LYS A 71 -6.23 14.85 -5.54
CA LYS A 71 -6.44 16.02 -4.66
C LYS A 71 -7.92 16.21 -4.25
N PRO A 72 -8.87 16.40 -5.18
CA PRO A 72 -10.27 16.57 -4.81
C PRO A 72 -10.88 15.34 -4.15
N ARG A 73 -10.31 14.15 -4.41
CA ARG A 73 -10.77 12.89 -3.80
C ARG A 73 -10.26 12.75 -2.37
N TYR A 74 -9.05 13.20 -2.09
CA TYR A 74 -8.44 13.26 -0.77
C TYR A 74 -9.24 14.21 0.14
N GLU A 75 -9.49 15.42 -0.34
CA GLU A 75 -10.29 16.45 0.37
C GLU A 75 -11.72 15.97 0.66
N ARG A 76 -12.26 15.07 -0.17
CA ARG A 76 -13.59 14.47 0.04
C ARG A 76 -13.58 13.23 0.93
N SER A 77 -12.49 12.48 0.95
CA SER A 77 -12.40 11.21 1.67
C SER A 77 -11.94 11.38 3.11
N ILE A 78 -11.12 12.40 3.38
CA ILE A 78 -10.58 12.69 4.70
C ILE A 78 -11.25 13.97 5.22
N PRO A 79 -11.73 13.99 6.46
CA PRO A 79 -12.31 15.19 7.05
C PRO A 79 -11.23 16.26 7.29
N GLU A 80 -11.58 17.54 7.14
CA GLU A 80 -10.65 18.68 7.14
C GLU A 80 -9.69 18.73 8.35
N TRP A 81 -10.14 18.28 9.52
CA TRP A 81 -9.33 18.23 10.74
C TRP A 81 -8.25 17.14 10.74
N GLN A 82 -8.32 16.16 9.84
CA GLN A 82 -7.28 15.16 9.59
C GLN A 82 -6.57 15.37 8.24
N GLN A 83 -6.96 16.40 7.48
CA GLN A 83 -6.33 16.68 6.20
C GLN A 83 -4.95 17.29 6.43
N LEU A 84 -3.92 16.51 6.11
CA LEU A 84 -2.58 17.06 5.93
C LEU A 84 -2.51 17.96 4.69
N ASP A 85 -1.59 18.92 4.72
CA ASP A 85 -1.22 19.73 3.56
C ASP A 85 -1.07 18.86 2.31
N TRP A 86 -1.62 19.32 1.18
CA TRP A 86 -1.58 18.54 -0.05
C TRP A 86 -0.15 18.20 -0.49
N SER A 87 0.79 19.14 -0.35
CA SER A 87 2.22 18.89 -0.65
C SER A 87 2.82 17.80 0.23
N MET A 88 2.40 17.71 1.49
CA MET A 88 2.83 16.69 2.44
C MET A 88 2.20 15.33 2.10
N SER A 89 0.91 15.34 1.78
CA SER A 89 0.17 14.17 1.33
C SER A 89 0.76 13.57 0.06
N GLN A 90 1.09 14.40 -0.95
CA GLN A 90 1.76 13.97 -2.18
C GLN A 90 3.09 13.29 -1.91
N ALA A 91 3.87 13.84 -0.99
CA ALA A 91 5.15 13.28 -0.59
C ALA A 91 5.01 11.90 0.08
N ILE A 92 4.06 11.74 1.00
CA ILE A 92 3.73 10.47 1.65
C ILE A 92 3.28 9.44 0.61
N ILE A 93 2.34 9.82 -0.26
CA ILE A 93 1.82 8.96 -1.33
C ILE A 93 2.95 8.53 -2.26
N ARG A 94 3.83 9.45 -2.69
CA ARG A 94 5.01 9.11 -3.53
C ARG A 94 5.94 8.11 -2.85
N ALA A 95 6.21 8.29 -1.57
CA ALA A 95 7.07 7.38 -0.81
C ALA A 95 6.44 5.98 -0.72
N ALA A 96 5.15 5.90 -0.39
CA ALA A 96 4.39 4.65 -0.36
C ALA A 96 4.36 3.97 -1.73
N TRP A 97 4.08 4.72 -2.80
CA TRP A 97 4.04 4.21 -4.17
C TRP A 97 5.39 3.67 -4.63
N LYS A 98 6.50 4.36 -4.30
CA LYS A 98 7.86 3.90 -4.61
C LYS A 98 8.19 2.59 -3.90
N ARG A 99 7.77 2.44 -2.63
CA ARG A 99 7.95 1.20 -1.86
C ARG A 99 7.17 0.04 -2.48
N MET A 100 5.91 0.29 -2.86
CA MET A 100 5.07 -0.69 -3.56
C MET A 100 5.66 -1.12 -4.91
N LYS A 101 6.12 -0.17 -5.73
CA LYS A 101 6.80 -0.47 -7.01
C LYS A 101 8.11 -1.23 -6.82
N SER A 102 8.83 -1.00 -5.72
CA SER A 102 10.09 -1.69 -5.41
C SER A 102 9.89 -3.16 -5.03
N GLY A 103 8.66 -3.66 -4.89
CA GLY A 103 8.38 -5.06 -4.54
C GLY A 103 8.70 -5.45 -3.10
N GLN A 104 9.05 -4.48 -2.24
CA GLN A 104 9.42 -4.74 -0.84
C GLN A 104 8.21 -4.93 0.08
N SER A 105 7.03 -4.45 -0.34
CA SER A 105 5.82 -4.39 0.50
C SER A 105 4.67 -5.28 0.02
N TRP A 106 4.74 -5.86 -1.17
CA TRP A 106 3.75 -6.82 -1.65
C TRP A 106 4.43 -8.15 -1.95
N ARG A 107 4.07 -9.19 -1.20
CA ARG A 107 4.39 -10.56 -1.58
C ARG A 107 3.35 -10.92 -2.66
N PRO A 108 3.75 -11.27 -3.90
CA PRO A 108 2.81 -11.95 -4.78
C PRO A 108 2.33 -13.18 -4.01
N ALA A 109 1.04 -13.24 -3.70
CA ALA A 109 0.47 -14.48 -3.23
C ALA A 109 0.74 -15.51 -4.35
N ALA A 110 1.31 -16.63 -3.94
CA ALA A 110 2.24 -17.40 -4.75
C ALA A 110 1.77 -17.64 -6.20
N HIS A 111 2.52 -17.13 -7.16
CA HIS A 111 2.79 -17.90 -8.37
C HIS A 111 3.63 -19.08 -7.91
N ASP A 112 2.98 -20.18 -7.53
CA ASP A 112 3.62 -21.47 -7.27
C ASP A 112 4.31 -21.94 -8.57
N PRO A 113 5.65 -22.00 -8.66
CA PRO A 113 6.30 -22.58 -9.83
C PRO A 113 6.44 -24.11 -9.71
N HIS A 114 5.68 -24.78 -8.83
CA HIS A 114 5.82 -26.21 -8.53
C HIS A 114 4.69 -27.10 -9.07
N VAL A 115 3.70 -26.54 -9.78
CA VAL A 115 2.86 -27.34 -10.68
C VAL A 115 3.57 -27.53 -12.01
N GLY A 116 4.32 -28.64 -12.15
CA GLY A 116 4.73 -29.12 -13.47
C GLY A 116 6.13 -29.72 -13.63
N ARG A 117 6.76 -30.27 -12.58
CA ARG A 117 7.89 -31.19 -12.80
C ARG A 117 7.66 -32.53 -12.11
N THR A 118 6.69 -33.29 -12.63
CA THR A 118 6.72 -34.75 -12.51
C THR A 118 7.87 -35.29 -13.37
N ALA A 119 9.10 -35.07 -12.92
CA ALA A 119 10.21 -35.91 -13.28
C ALA A 119 10.28 -36.99 -12.19
N SER A 120 9.70 -38.17 -12.48
CA SER A 120 10.09 -39.39 -11.78
C SER A 120 10.33 -40.49 -12.82
N PRO A 121 11.48 -41.16 -12.75
CA PRO A 121 12.00 -41.98 -13.82
C PRO A 121 11.35 -43.37 -13.78
N MET A 122 10.84 -43.82 -14.92
CA MET A 122 10.58 -45.25 -15.12
C MET A 122 11.92 -45.96 -15.28
N MET A 123 12.47 -46.46 -14.17
CA MET A 123 13.37 -47.61 -14.20
C MET A 123 12.50 -48.87 -14.17
N GLY A 124 12.46 -49.59 -15.28
CA GLY A 124 11.99 -50.97 -15.37
C GLY A 124 13.06 -51.78 -16.10
N ARG A 125 13.73 -52.66 -15.36
CA ARG A 125 14.55 -53.75 -15.89
C ARG A 125 13.64 -54.88 -16.35
#